data_AF-A0A1C3XV07-F1
#
_entry.id   AF-A0A1C3XV07-F1
#
_cell.length_a   1.000
_cell.length_b   1.000
_cell.length_c   1.000
_cell.angle_alpha   90.00
_cell.angle_beta   90.00
_cell.angle_gamma   90.00
#
_symmetry.space_group_name_H-M   'P 1'
#
loop_
_entity.id
_entity.type
_entity.pdbx_description
1 polymer ?
#
loop_
_entity_poly.entity_id
_entity_poly.type
_entity_poly.pdbx_seq_one_letter_code
_entity_poly.pdbx_strand_id
1 'polypeptide(L)'
;MKISLIGFAIFTAVASYLFDANASAGVPYSFSDHPSQDGCCVGDQGVGEIDRSEKACLAQVGELAQRVGPGLQLKFRNGKTRIYLNEEAKCQSDDADGCVKYQLTGYFPEHDLILIEVDYWEGASWLLVRADTGDDITIVAPPHYSPDRRWLVSVASSEGPAGPPNGMDIVPSTSNPSFKDWHYRTPSNGMAL
;
A
#
# COMPACT_ATOMS: atom_id res chain seq x y z
N MET A 1 71.12 22.60 -40.90
CA MET A 1 70.81 23.01 -42.29
C MET A 1 69.40 22.53 -42.61
N LYS A 2 68.51 23.45 -43.00
CA LYS A 2 67.12 23.21 -43.40
C LYS A 2 67.06 22.29 -44.62
N ILE A 3 66.16 21.31 -44.63
CA ILE A 3 65.43 20.91 -45.84
C ILE A 3 63.97 20.62 -45.46
N SER A 4 63.08 21.35 -46.14
CA SER A 4 61.63 21.21 -46.19
C SER A 4 61.28 20.66 -47.57
N LEU A 5 60.38 19.68 -47.66
CA LEU A 5 59.56 19.34 -48.85
C LEU A 5 58.48 18.33 -48.37
N ILE A 6 57.24 18.80 -48.19
CA ILE A 6 56.11 18.76 -49.14
C ILE A 6 55.46 17.36 -49.22
N GLY A 7 54.27 17.29 -48.59
CA GLY A 7 53.03 16.86 -49.24
C GLY A 7 52.77 15.36 -49.38
N PHE A 8 51.79 14.87 -48.62
CA PHE A 8 50.68 14.07 -49.16
C PHE A 8 49.52 14.12 -48.16
N ALA A 9 48.49 14.89 -48.49
CA ALA A 9 47.24 14.93 -47.75
C ALA A 9 46.40 13.72 -48.16
N ILE A 10 46.19 12.78 -47.24
CA ILE A 10 45.23 11.69 -47.41
C ILE A 10 43.96 12.14 -46.69
N PHE A 11 42.95 12.53 -47.46
CA PHE A 11 41.58 12.68 -46.99
C PHE A 11 40.99 11.28 -46.77
N THR A 12 41.13 10.73 -45.56
CA THR A 12 40.29 9.60 -45.13
C THR A 12 38.98 10.16 -44.59
N ALA A 13 37.93 10.07 -45.40
CA ALA A 13 36.56 10.23 -44.95
C ALA A 13 36.24 9.10 -43.96
N VAL A 14 36.21 9.42 -42.66
CA VAL A 14 35.67 8.50 -41.66
C VAL A 14 34.16 8.58 -41.79
N ALA A 15 33.58 7.56 -42.42
CA ALA A 15 32.14 7.37 -42.45
C ALA A 15 31.64 7.33 -41.00
N SER A 16 30.81 8.30 -40.64
CA SER A 16 30.08 8.33 -39.38
C SER A 16 29.22 7.08 -39.30
N TYR A 17 29.66 6.09 -38.52
CA TYR A 17 28.75 5.05 -38.04
C TYR A 17 27.76 5.73 -37.11
N LEU A 18 26.61 6.11 -37.65
CA LEU A 18 25.39 6.27 -36.87
C LEU A 18 25.09 4.88 -36.31
N PHE A 19 25.55 4.63 -35.09
CA PHE A 19 24.89 3.62 -34.27
C PHE A 19 23.51 4.20 -34.01
N ASP A 20 22.53 3.73 -34.78
CA ASP A 20 21.14 3.72 -34.33
C ASP A 20 21.14 2.90 -33.04
N ALA A 21 21.35 3.58 -31.92
CA ALA A 21 20.89 3.10 -30.64
C ALA A 21 19.38 3.03 -30.79
N ASN A 22 18.89 1.87 -31.24
CA ASN A 22 17.56 1.40 -30.91
C ASN A 22 17.53 1.36 -29.39
N ALA A 23 17.22 2.52 -28.78
CA ALA A 23 16.65 2.57 -27.47
C ALA A 23 15.43 1.67 -27.58
N SER A 24 15.56 0.45 -27.05
CA SER A 24 14.42 -0.40 -26.78
C SER A 24 13.46 0.49 -26.01
N ALA A 25 12.42 0.96 -26.69
CA ALA A 25 11.31 1.64 -26.04
C ALA A 25 10.79 0.59 -25.05
N GLY A 26 11.18 0.73 -23.79
CA GLY A 26 10.73 -0.16 -22.73
C GLY A 26 9.22 -0.25 -22.86
N VAL A 27 8.69 -1.47 -22.80
CA VAL A 27 7.24 -1.66 -22.72
C VAL A 27 6.68 -0.63 -21.74
N PRO A 28 5.65 0.16 -22.09
CA PRO A 28 5.21 1.30 -21.28
C PRO A 28 4.53 0.87 -19.97
N TYR A 29 4.64 -0.40 -19.61
CA TYR A 29 4.10 -1.04 -18.44
C TYR A 29 5.19 -1.89 -17.79
N SER A 30 5.24 -1.85 -16.46
CA SER A 30 6.10 -2.73 -15.66
C SER A 30 5.23 -3.84 -15.10
N PHE A 31 5.63 -5.09 -15.31
CA PHE A 31 5.17 -6.21 -14.50
C PHE A 31 6.16 -6.38 -13.34
N SER A 32 5.64 -6.68 -12.15
CA SER A 32 6.45 -7.09 -11.00
C SER A 32 6.24 -8.58 -10.80
N ASP A 33 7.32 -9.35 -10.82
CA ASP A 33 7.28 -10.80 -10.51
C ASP A 33 7.22 -11.06 -8.99
N HIS A 34 7.34 -10.00 -8.18
CA HIS A 34 7.21 -10.06 -6.73
C HIS A 34 6.01 -9.21 -6.26
N PRO A 35 5.27 -9.66 -5.23
CA PRO A 35 4.29 -8.82 -4.56
C PRO A 35 4.91 -7.49 -4.11
N SER A 36 4.13 -6.42 -4.14
CA SER A 36 4.58 -5.15 -3.57
C SER A 36 4.92 -5.35 -2.09
N GLN A 37 5.93 -4.61 -1.62
CA GLN A 37 6.29 -4.56 -0.20
C GLN A 37 5.76 -3.27 0.45
N ASP A 38 4.93 -2.52 -0.27
CA ASP A 38 4.35 -1.28 0.24
C ASP A 38 3.49 -1.56 1.48
N GLY A 39 3.77 -0.82 2.54
CA GLY A 39 3.08 -0.96 3.82
C GLY A 39 3.48 -2.19 4.63
N CYS A 40 4.27 -3.13 4.10
CA CYS A 40 4.78 -4.26 4.88
C CYS A 40 5.74 -3.76 5.95
N CYS A 41 5.56 -4.29 7.17
CA CYS A 41 6.40 -3.87 8.29
C CYS A 41 7.77 -4.56 8.26
N VAL A 42 8.80 -3.89 8.76
CA VAL A 42 10.17 -4.40 8.79
C VAL A 42 10.24 -5.66 9.65
N GLY A 43 10.73 -6.75 9.07
CA GLY A 43 10.80 -8.05 9.73
C GLY A 43 9.50 -8.86 9.63
N ASP A 44 8.50 -8.37 8.89
CA ASP A 44 7.37 -9.20 8.48
C ASP A 44 7.87 -10.33 7.55
N GLN A 45 7.38 -11.54 7.76
CA GLN A 45 7.71 -12.75 7.00
C GLN A 45 6.44 -13.39 6.42
N GLY A 46 5.31 -12.68 6.46
CA GLY A 46 4.06 -13.10 5.83
C GLY A 46 4.24 -13.37 4.34
N VAL A 47 3.63 -14.44 3.85
CA VAL A 47 3.71 -14.84 2.45
C VAL A 47 2.69 -14.13 1.56
N GLY A 48 1.78 -13.36 2.17
CA GLY A 48 0.74 -12.61 1.48
C GLY A 48 0.18 -11.47 2.33
N GLU A 49 -0.82 -10.78 1.78
CA GLU A 49 -1.43 -9.59 2.39
C GLU A 49 -2.22 -9.87 3.68
N ILE A 50 -2.78 -11.08 3.82
CA ILE A 50 -3.55 -11.51 5.00
C ILE A 50 -2.63 -12.07 6.10
N ASP A 51 -1.42 -12.53 5.74
CA ASP A 51 -0.48 -13.16 6.68
C ASP A 51 0.48 -12.15 7.34
N ARG A 52 0.13 -10.86 7.31
CA ARG A 52 1.01 -9.78 7.79
C ARG A 52 1.18 -9.81 9.31
N SER A 53 2.39 -9.50 9.77
CA SER A 53 2.76 -9.63 11.17
C SER A 53 2.48 -8.36 11.98
N GLU A 54 1.43 -8.39 12.81
CA GLU A 54 1.18 -7.30 13.77
C GLU A 54 2.37 -7.05 14.70
N LYS A 55 3.05 -8.10 15.14
CA LYS A 55 4.23 -7.97 16.00
C LYS A 55 5.32 -7.13 15.33
N ALA A 56 5.58 -7.37 14.03
CA ALA A 56 6.56 -6.59 13.28
C ALA A 56 6.13 -5.13 13.18
N CYS A 57 4.85 -4.88 12.92
CA CYS A 57 4.31 -3.53 12.84
C CYS A 57 4.36 -2.78 14.16
N LEU A 58 3.94 -3.38 15.28
CA LEU A 58 4.02 -2.77 16.61
C LEU A 58 5.47 -2.40 16.96
N ALA A 59 6.45 -3.24 16.60
CA ALA A 59 7.85 -2.95 16.80
C ALA A 59 8.33 -1.76 15.95
N GLN A 60 7.89 -1.66 14.70
CA GLN A 60 8.29 -0.58 13.79
C GLN A 60 7.63 0.77 14.12
N VAL A 61 6.33 0.78 14.45
CA VAL A 61 5.60 2.04 14.72
C VAL A 61 5.90 2.60 16.11
N GLY A 62 6.43 1.79 17.02
CA GLY A 62 6.85 2.20 18.35
C GLY A 62 5.71 2.81 19.16
N GLU A 63 5.90 4.01 19.70
CA GLU A 63 4.91 4.66 20.58
C GLU A 63 3.57 5.02 19.90
N LEU A 64 3.48 4.94 18.58
CA LEU A 64 2.24 5.23 17.85
C LEU A 64 1.16 4.17 18.07
N ALA A 65 1.53 2.92 18.38
CA ALA A 65 0.57 1.85 18.59
C ALA A 65 1.03 0.85 19.65
N GLN A 66 0.09 0.35 20.45
CA GLN A 66 0.35 -0.72 21.40
C GLN A 66 -0.90 -1.57 21.64
N ARG A 67 -0.69 -2.82 22.05
CA ARG A 67 -1.76 -3.68 22.56
C ARG A 67 -1.96 -3.44 24.06
N VAL A 68 -3.22 -3.19 24.45
CA VAL A 68 -3.65 -3.11 25.85
C VAL A 68 -4.86 -4.03 26.03
N GLY A 69 -4.61 -5.24 26.51
CA GLY A 69 -5.62 -6.31 26.53
C GLY A 69 -6.19 -6.55 25.12
N PRO A 70 -7.52 -6.57 24.93
CA PRO A 70 -8.15 -6.72 23.61
C PRO A 70 -8.10 -5.44 22.75
N GLY A 71 -7.57 -4.33 23.26
CA GLY A 71 -7.52 -3.06 22.56
C GLY A 71 -6.24 -2.87 21.75
N LEU A 72 -6.36 -2.46 20.48
CA LEU A 72 -5.30 -1.78 19.74
C LEU A 72 -5.40 -0.28 20.01
N GLN A 73 -4.50 0.25 20.83
CA GLN A 73 -4.45 1.66 21.14
C GLN A 73 -3.50 2.37 20.18
N LEU A 74 -3.99 3.40 19.49
CA LEU A 74 -3.19 4.34 18.72
C LEU A 74 -3.00 5.65 19.47
N LYS A 75 -1.77 6.19 19.45
CA LYS A 75 -1.42 7.53 19.92
C LYS A 75 -0.96 8.36 18.72
N PHE A 76 -1.76 9.35 18.36
CA PHE A 76 -1.49 10.21 17.21
C PHE A 76 -0.51 11.33 17.57
N ARG A 77 0.19 11.88 16.59
CA ARG A 77 1.18 12.95 16.81
C ARG A 77 0.58 14.24 17.31
N ASN A 78 -0.71 14.49 17.03
CA ASN A 78 -1.46 15.59 17.62
C ASN A 78 -1.83 15.37 19.12
N GLY A 79 -1.38 14.27 19.72
CA GLY A 79 -1.60 13.94 21.13
C GLY A 79 -2.95 13.27 21.42
N LYS A 80 -3.82 13.11 20.43
CA LYS A 80 -5.07 12.34 20.59
C LYS A 80 -4.75 10.84 20.64
N THR A 81 -5.64 10.10 21.29
CA THR A 81 -5.57 8.64 21.38
C THR A 81 -6.88 8.05 20.88
N ARG A 82 -6.82 6.91 20.21
CA ARG A 82 -7.99 6.10 19.85
C ARG A 82 -7.72 4.64 20.22
N ILE A 83 -8.74 3.93 20.67
CA ILE A 83 -8.65 2.51 20.98
C ILE A 83 -9.65 1.77 20.09
N TYR A 84 -9.16 0.77 19.37
CA TYR A 84 -9.97 -0.18 18.62
C TYR A 84 -10.08 -1.46 19.43
N LEU A 85 -11.30 -1.87 19.78
CA LEU A 85 -11.55 -2.97 20.70
C LEU A 85 -11.95 -4.23 19.94
N ASN A 86 -11.26 -5.33 20.20
CA ASN A 86 -11.68 -6.64 19.69
C ASN A 86 -12.90 -7.15 20.48
N GLU A 87 -13.90 -7.63 19.76
CA GLU A 87 -15.15 -8.18 20.32
C GLU A 87 -15.13 -9.73 20.27
N GLU A 88 -14.09 -10.34 20.83
CA GLU A 88 -13.86 -11.80 20.74
C GLU A 88 -15.02 -12.64 21.28
N ALA A 89 -15.73 -12.14 22.30
CA ALA A 89 -16.89 -12.83 22.85
C ALA A 89 -18.03 -12.97 21.82
N LYS A 90 -18.21 -11.98 20.94
CA LYS A 90 -19.19 -12.03 19.85
C LYS A 90 -18.74 -12.92 18.71
N CYS A 91 -17.43 -13.08 18.52
CA CYS A 91 -16.90 -14.04 17.55
C CYS A 91 -17.08 -15.51 17.97
N GLN A 92 -17.55 -15.75 19.20
CA GLN A 92 -17.82 -17.09 19.74
C GLN A 92 -19.31 -17.35 19.97
N SER A 93 -20.19 -16.39 19.65
CA SER A 93 -21.65 -16.56 19.77
C SER A 93 -22.24 -17.24 18.53
N ASP A 94 -23.42 -17.84 18.69
CA ASP A 94 -24.12 -18.55 17.63
C ASP A 94 -24.64 -17.63 16.51
N ASP A 95 -24.77 -16.32 16.77
CA ASP A 95 -25.18 -15.30 15.81
C ASP A 95 -24.00 -14.59 15.13
N ALA A 96 -22.80 -14.63 15.73
CA ALA A 96 -21.57 -13.95 15.31
C ALA A 96 -21.69 -12.44 14.97
N ASP A 97 -22.87 -11.86 15.22
CA ASP A 97 -23.21 -10.48 14.92
C ASP A 97 -22.36 -9.53 15.78
N GLY A 98 -21.66 -8.63 15.10
CA GLY A 98 -20.72 -7.71 15.75
C GLY A 98 -19.40 -8.34 16.17
N CYS A 99 -19.07 -9.55 15.70
CA CYS A 99 -17.70 -10.04 15.70
C CYS A 99 -16.81 -9.07 14.91
N VAL A 100 -15.83 -8.49 15.60
CA VAL A 100 -14.84 -7.62 14.98
C VAL A 100 -13.50 -7.76 15.69
N LYS A 101 -12.42 -7.84 14.91
CA LYS A 101 -11.05 -7.80 15.39
C LYS A 101 -10.26 -6.78 14.59
N TYR A 102 -9.48 -5.98 15.30
CA TYR A 102 -8.62 -4.97 14.72
C TYR A 102 -7.19 -5.41 14.87
N GLN A 103 -6.43 -5.47 13.78
CA GLN A 103 -5.01 -5.82 13.80
C GLN A 103 -4.20 -4.79 13.05
N LEU A 104 -3.08 -4.36 13.62
CA LEU A 104 -2.14 -3.50 12.92
C LEU A 104 -1.37 -4.33 11.90
N THR A 105 -1.64 -4.16 10.60
CA THR A 105 -1.07 -4.99 9.54
C THR A 105 -0.21 -4.23 8.55
N GLY A 106 -0.01 -2.92 8.73
CA GLY A 106 0.94 -2.20 7.91
C GLY A 106 1.31 -0.81 8.40
N TYR A 107 2.42 -0.31 7.88
CA TYR A 107 2.88 1.05 8.13
C TYR A 107 3.58 1.62 6.90
N PHE A 108 3.18 2.83 6.50
CA PHE A 108 3.71 3.57 5.37
C PHE A 108 4.53 4.76 5.88
N PRO A 109 5.83 4.58 6.16
CA PRO A 109 6.62 5.57 6.90
C PRO A 109 6.80 6.91 6.17
N GLU A 110 6.80 6.92 4.84
CA GLU A 110 6.96 8.15 4.05
C GLU A 110 5.82 9.15 4.27
N HIS A 111 4.60 8.62 4.47
CA HIS A 111 3.38 9.42 4.60
C HIS A 111 2.73 9.28 5.98
N ASP A 112 3.41 8.56 6.89
CA ASP A 112 2.98 8.32 8.27
C ASP A 112 1.56 7.74 8.37
N LEU A 113 1.29 6.72 7.55
CA LEU A 113 -0.01 6.04 7.50
C LEU A 113 0.09 4.67 8.16
N ILE A 114 -0.89 4.39 9.02
CA ILE A 114 -1.06 3.13 9.74
C ILE A 114 -2.16 2.35 9.03
N LEU A 115 -1.93 1.08 8.73
CA LEU A 115 -2.92 0.20 8.14
C LEU A 115 -3.42 -0.77 9.20
N ILE A 116 -4.73 -0.72 9.48
CA ILE A 116 -5.40 -1.64 10.39
C ILE A 116 -6.31 -2.54 9.58
N GLU A 117 -6.12 -3.85 9.68
CA GLU A 117 -7.10 -4.83 9.23
C GLU A 117 -8.25 -4.92 10.23
N VAL A 118 -9.47 -4.95 9.69
CA VAL A 118 -10.71 -5.16 10.42
C VAL A 118 -11.29 -6.47 9.94
N ASP A 119 -11.10 -7.50 10.75
CA ASP A 119 -11.55 -8.87 10.51
C ASP A 119 -12.94 -9.05 11.13
N TYR A 120 -13.88 -9.56 10.33
CA TYR A 120 -15.26 -9.83 10.74
C TYR A 120 -15.50 -11.33 10.86
N TRP A 121 -16.72 -11.73 11.25
CA TRP A 121 -17.09 -13.15 11.15
C TRP A 121 -16.98 -13.66 9.71
N GLU A 122 -17.47 -12.87 8.74
CA GLU A 122 -17.29 -13.12 7.32
C GLU A 122 -16.67 -11.88 6.65
N GLY A 123 -15.48 -12.09 6.07
CA GLY A 123 -14.76 -11.06 5.32
C GLY A 123 -13.92 -10.12 6.19
N ALA A 124 -13.27 -9.18 5.51
CA ALA A 124 -12.39 -8.20 6.12
C ALA A 124 -12.51 -6.85 5.43
N SER A 125 -12.06 -5.79 6.09
CA SER A 125 -11.79 -4.50 5.48
C SER A 125 -10.52 -3.90 6.07
N TRP A 126 -10.04 -2.78 5.52
CA TRP A 126 -8.86 -2.11 6.07
C TRP A 126 -9.15 -0.65 6.35
N LEU A 127 -8.63 -0.14 7.46
CA LEU A 127 -8.59 1.26 7.82
C LEU A 127 -7.20 1.81 7.54
N LEU A 128 -7.12 2.79 6.66
CA LEU A 128 -5.91 3.58 6.45
C LEU A 128 -5.99 4.83 7.33
N VAL A 129 -5.20 4.85 8.39
CA VAL A 129 -5.24 5.87 9.44
C VAL A 129 -4.01 6.78 9.33
N ARG A 130 -4.22 8.10 9.35
CA ARG A 130 -3.13 9.07 9.38
C ARG A 130 -2.62 9.23 10.81
N ALA A 131 -1.34 9.00 11.05
CA ALA A 131 -0.79 9.04 12.40
C ALA A 131 -0.63 10.47 12.94
N ASP A 132 -0.68 11.50 12.09
CA ASP A 132 -0.62 12.91 12.50
C ASP A 132 -1.94 13.42 13.09
N THR A 133 -3.07 13.14 12.42
CA THR A 133 -4.40 13.65 12.80
C THR A 133 -5.28 12.61 13.48
N GLY A 134 -5.10 11.34 13.15
CA GLY A 134 -6.01 10.24 13.47
C GLY A 134 -7.22 10.14 12.54
N ASP A 135 -7.23 10.91 11.44
CA ASP A 135 -8.24 10.73 10.39
C ASP A 135 -8.02 9.41 9.68
N ASP A 136 -9.09 8.73 9.31
CA ASP A 136 -9.04 7.42 8.67
C ASP A 136 -10.02 7.30 7.52
N ILE A 137 -9.71 6.35 6.64
CA ILE A 137 -10.58 5.96 5.53
C ILE A 137 -10.60 4.45 5.41
N THR A 138 -11.80 3.90 5.19
CA THR A 138 -11.97 2.47 4.93
C THR A 138 -11.67 2.18 3.46
N ILE A 139 -10.82 1.19 3.23
CA ILE A 139 -10.41 0.69 1.92
C ILE A 139 -10.61 -0.83 1.81
N VAL A 140 -10.71 -1.32 0.58
CA VAL A 140 -11.11 -2.69 0.26
C VAL A 140 -9.98 -3.71 0.34
N ALA A 141 -8.72 -3.28 0.40
CA ALA A 141 -7.53 -4.14 0.47
C ALA A 141 -6.33 -3.33 0.98
N PRO A 142 -5.22 -3.97 1.36
CA PRO A 142 -3.96 -3.26 1.57
C PRO A 142 -3.54 -2.47 0.31
N PRO A 143 -3.19 -1.17 0.44
CA PRO A 143 -2.93 -0.34 -0.73
C PRO A 143 -1.47 -0.38 -1.17
N HIS A 144 -1.24 -0.13 -2.46
CA HIS A 144 0.10 0.11 -3.03
C HIS A 144 0.25 1.54 -3.53
N TYR A 145 1.48 2.05 -3.55
CA TYR A 145 1.75 3.39 -4.06
C TYR A 145 1.62 3.48 -5.59
N SER A 146 1.12 4.61 -6.06
CA SER A 146 1.39 5.06 -7.43
C SER A 146 2.90 5.27 -7.64
N PRO A 147 3.41 5.26 -8.88
CA PRO A 147 4.85 5.45 -9.14
C PRO A 147 5.45 6.74 -8.55
N ASP A 148 4.65 7.80 -8.47
CA ASP A 148 5.02 9.09 -7.87
C ASP A 148 4.62 9.21 -6.38
N ARG A 149 4.11 8.13 -5.80
CA ARG A 149 3.69 7.97 -4.40
C ARG A 149 2.63 8.96 -3.91
N ARG A 150 1.98 9.70 -4.80
CA ARG A 150 0.90 10.64 -4.46
C ARG A 150 -0.42 9.95 -4.13
N TRP A 151 -0.61 8.74 -4.64
CA TRP A 151 -1.82 7.96 -4.49
C TRP A 151 -1.51 6.59 -3.92
N LEU A 152 -2.49 6.05 -3.21
CA LEU A 152 -2.55 4.69 -2.72
C LEU A 152 -3.73 4.01 -3.40
N VAL A 153 -3.49 2.84 -3.98
CA VAL A 153 -4.47 2.09 -4.76
C VAL A 153 -4.73 0.74 -4.09
N SER A 154 -6.00 0.44 -3.81
CA SER A 154 -6.45 -0.84 -3.26
C SER A 154 -7.42 -1.49 -4.23
N VAL A 155 -7.34 -2.81 -4.40
CA VAL A 155 -8.24 -3.57 -5.28
C VAL A 155 -8.64 -4.85 -4.60
N ALA A 156 -9.93 -5.15 -4.60
CA ALA A 156 -10.46 -6.40 -4.09
C ALA A 156 -11.45 -7.02 -5.08
N SER A 157 -11.30 -8.32 -5.28
CA SER A 157 -12.25 -9.17 -5.99
C SER A 157 -12.33 -10.50 -5.25
N SER A 158 -13.50 -10.81 -4.72
CA SER A 158 -13.84 -12.02 -3.99
C SER A 158 -14.99 -12.73 -4.69
N GLU A 159 -14.96 -14.05 -4.61
CA GLU A 159 -16.03 -14.94 -5.05
C GLU A 159 -16.82 -15.41 -3.82
N GLY A 160 -18.14 -15.24 -3.86
CA GLY A 160 -19.03 -15.60 -2.75
C GLY A 160 -19.27 -14.46 -1.74
N PRO A 161 -20.05 -14.73 -0.68
CA PRO A 161 -20.41 -13.71 0.32
C PRO A 161 -19.28 -13.39 1.30
N ALA A 162 -18.30 -14.29 1.44
CA ALA A 162 -17.21 -14.17 2.39
C ALA A 162 -15.97 -13.59 1.70
N GLY A 163 -15.63 -12.34 2.03
CA GLY A 163 -14.47 -11.63 1.51
C GLY A 163 -14.58 -10.13 1.68
N PRO A 164 -13.53 -9.37 1.38
CA PRO A 164 -13.63 -7.93 1.39
C PRO A 164 -14.59 -7.42 0.30
N PRO A 165 -15.22 -6.25 0.50
CA PRO A 165 -16.12 -5.67 -0.49
C PRO A 165 -15.42 -5.51 -1.84
N ASN A 166 -16.03 -6.07 -2.88
CA ASN A 166 -15.50 -5.97 -4.25
C ASN A 166 -15.45 -4.53 -4.72
N GLY A 167 -14.30 -4.12 -5.26
CA GLY A 167 -14.10 -2.75 -5.66
C GLY A 167 -12.64 -2.32 -5.79
N MET A 168 -12.48 -1.01 -5.92
CA MET A 168 -11.20 -0.33 -6.00
C MET A 168 -11.26 0.98 -5.22
N ASP A 169 -10.17 1.31 -4.56
CA ASP A 169 -9.95 2.60 -3.91
C ASP A 169 -8.72 3.28 -4.47
N ILE A 170 -8.82 4.58 -4.73
CA ILE A 170 -7.69 5.44 -5.03
C ILE A 170 -7.75 6.60 -4.03
N VAL A 171 -6.84 6.60 -3.07
CA VAL A 171 -6.83 7.56 -1.96
C VAL A 171 -5.52 8.33 -1.92
N PRO A 172 -5.53 9.63 -1.54
CA PRO A 172 -4.30 10.41 -1.51
C PRO A 172 -3.41 9.98 -0.34
N SER A 173 -2.11 9.85 -0.61
CA SER A 173 -1.12 9.52 0.43
C SER A 173 -0.97 10.65 1.47
N THR A 174 -1.23 11.89 1.08
CA THR A 174 -1.15 13.09 1.95
C THR A 174 -2.52 13.72 2.22
N SER A 175 -2.62 14.46 3.33
CA SER A 175 -3.76 15.31 3.65
C SER A 175 -3.72 16.61 2.83
N ASN A 176 -4.13 16.55 1.56
CA ASN A 176 -4.31 17.74 0.72
C ASN A 176 -5.81 17.89 0.36
N PRO A 177 -6.50 18.97 0.78
CA PRO A 177 -7.92 19.17 0.50
C PRO A 177 -8.29 19.22 -0.99
N SER A 178 -7.30 19.51 -1.86
CA SER A 178 -7.48 19.51 -3.32
C SER A 178 -7.46 18.11 -3.93
N PHE A 179 -6.88 17.12 -3.23
CA PHE A 179 -6.95 15.72 -3.63
C PHE A 179 -8.26 15.11 -3.12
N LYS A 180 -8.91 14.34 -3.99
CA LYS A 180 -10.15 13.64 -3.70
C LYS A 180 -9.89 12.15 -3.76
N ASP A 181 -10.36 11.44 -2.75
CA ASP A 181 -10.54 10.00 -2.80
C ASP A 181 -11.51 9.62 -3.92
N TRP A 182 -11.30 8.43 -4.47
CA TRP A 182 -12.19 7.81 -5.42
C TRP A 182 -12.43 6.36 -5.03
N HIS A 183 -13.71 6.01 -5.01
CA HIS A 183 -14.19 4.70 -4.57
C HIS A 183 -15.06 4.10 -5.65
N TYR A 184 -14.67 2.93 -6.14
CA TYR A 184 -15.51 2.08 -6.96
C TYR A 184 -15.96 0.88 -6.14
N ARG A 185 -17.27 0.62 -6.14
CA ARG A 185 -17.88 -0.52 -5.47
C ARG A 185 -18.74 -1.27 -6.48
N THR A 186 -18.64 -2.58 -6.51
CA THR A 186 -19.60 -3.37 -7.26
C THR A 186 -20.92 -3.41 -6.51
N PRO A 187 -22.08 -3.25 -7.17
CA PRO A 187 -23.37 -3.46 -6.52
C PRO A 187 -23.40 -4.84 -5.86
N SER A 188 -23.74 -4.92 -4.57
CA SER A 188 -24.11 -6.21 -4.00
C SER A 188 -25.45 -6.62 -4.62
N ASN A 189 -25.60 -7.90 -4.98
CA ASN A 189 -26.81 -8.40 -5.64
C ASN A 189 -28.01 -8.49 -4.69
N GLY A 190 -28.07 -7.67 -3.62
CA GLY A 190 -29.11 -7.71 -2.60
C GLY A 190 -29.13 -8.97 -1.73
N MET A 191 -28.18 -9.89 -1.89
CA MET A 191 -27.97 -10.99 -0.95
C MET A 191 -26.98 -10.53 0.11
N ALA A 192 -27.44 -9.61 0.96
CA ALA A 192 -26.90 -9.51 2.31
C ALA A 192 -27.31 -10.82 3.01
N LEU A 193 -26.33 -11.54 3.54
CA LEU A 193 -26.59 -12.48 4.62
C LEU A 193 -26.96 -11.68 5.88
#